data_AF-A0A7X3TIR2-F1
#
_entry.id   AF-A0A7X3TIR2-F1
#
_cell.length_a   1.000
_cell.length_b   1.000
_cell.length_c   1.000
_cell.angle_alpha   90.00
_cell.angle_beta   90.00
_cell.angle_gamma   90.00
#
_symmetry.space_group_name_H-M   'P 1'
#
loop_
_entity.id
_entity.type
_entity.pdbx_description
1 polymer ?
#
loop_
_entity_poly.entity_id
_entity_poly.type
_entity_poly.pdbx_seq_one_letter_code
_entity_poly.pdbx_strand_id
1 'polypeptide(L)'
;MRAICRPPRPASNRCSNAAGLLPRAAGPMLAGRGGASAVRARRCGPGGTTVRRRRALEIMGVAAGAPLLAPGSAVAEALALGQRIRSVAGPVGGAPPATLTPAQARTVTALAEVIIPRTDTPGASEAGVTAFVDALLTGWLDAPDRDRFLAGLDEVDPLARAAHGADFADCTGAQQTELVARLDEDLDRRRRDPGIDETQTFFYDMKRFTLAGYFTSQPGLRSLGYRIIPGAFEGCVILDQYGTGEGRPGARRSRQSRSGEQP
;
A
#
# COMPACT_ATOMS: atom_id res chain seq x y z
N MET A 1 24.55 23.32 23.83
CA MET A 1 25.58 22.54 23.08
C MET A 1 26.44 21.76 24.07
N ARG A 2 26.23 20.44 24.16
CA ARG A 2 27.28 19.41 24.30
C ARG A 2 26.60 18.06 24.23
N ALA A 3 26.52 17.56 23.00
CA ALA A 3 26.18 16.19 22.69
C ALA A 3 27.26 15.27 23.28
N ILE A 4 26.84 14.21 23.96
CA ILE A 4 27.70 13.06 24.25
C ILE A 4 27.05 11.86 23.56
N CYS A 5 27.29 11.76 22.25
CA CYS A 5 27.17 10.50 21.53
C CYS A 5 28.37 9.63 21.90
N ARG A 6 28.14 8.43 22.44
CA ARG A 6 29.13 7.35 22.47
C ARG A 6 28.72 6.28 21.44
N PRO A 7 29.66 5.74 20.66
CA PRO A 7 29.37 4.86 19.54
C PRO A 7 29.05 3.42 19.97
N PRO A 8 28.37 2.61 19.13
CA PRO A 8 28.12 1.19 19.38
C PRO A 8 29.24 0.30 18.80
N ARG A 9 29.49 -0.87 19.41
CA ARG A 9 29.92 -2.17 18.82
C ARG A 9 30.63 -3.06 19.87
N PRO A 10 30.81 -4.38 19.64
CA PRO A 10 30.14 -5.27 18.69
C PRO A 10 29.58 -6.56 19.35
N ALA A 11 28.74 -7.27 18.60
CA ALA A 11 28.23 -8.60 18.90
C ALA A 11 29.36 -9.64 19.02
N SER A 12 29.35 -10.43 20.10
CA SER A 12 30.16 -11.64 20.23
C SER A 12 29.26 -12.86 20.28
N ASN A 13 29.27 -13.62 19.18
CA ASN A 13 28.85 -15.02 19.13
C ASN A 13 29.66 -15.82 20.16
N ARG A 14 28.98 -16.43 21.14
CA ARG A 14 29.47 -17.64 21.78
C ARG A 14 28.33 -18.65 21.87
N CYS A 15 28.43 -19.64 20.99
CA CYS A 15 27.93 -20.97 21.22
C CYS A 15 28.58 -21.52 22.50
N SER A 16 27.77 -21.86 23.49
CA SER A 16 28.15 -22.82 24.54
C SER A 16 27.03 -23.83 24.68
N ASN A 17 27.30 -25.02 24.13
CA ASN A 17 26.65 -26.26 24.49
C ASN A 17 26.79 -26.48 26.00
N ALA A 18 25.69 -26.80 26.67
CA ALA A 18 25.72 -27.55 27.92
C ALA A 18 24.71 -28.68 27.79
N ALA A 19 25.25 -29.90 27.75
CA ALA A 19 24.53 -31.15 27.70
C ALA A 19 23.88 -31.47 29.06
N GLY A 20 22.70 -32.06 29.02
CA GLY A 20 22.05 -32.73 30.14
C GLY A 20 21.34 -33.99 29.65
N LEU A 21 22.02 -35.14 29.77
CA LEU A 21 21.58 -36.40 30.41
C LEU A 21 20.06 -36.67 30.42
N LEU A 22 19.44 -37.79 29.98
CA LEU A 22 19.74 -39.24 29.88
C LEU A 22 18.54 -39.90 29.10
N PRO A 23 18.33 -41.24 29.07
CA PRO A 23 18.94 -42.22 28.18
C PRO A 23 17.89 -42.99 27.35
N ARG A 24 18.28 -43.70 26.28
CA ARG A 24 17.47 -44.84 25.81
C ARG A 24 18.31 -45.97 25.22
N ALA A 25 17.81 -47.17 25.46
CA ALA A 25 18.48 -48.44 25.56
C ALA A 25 19.04 -49.05 24.26
N ALA A 26 19.88 -50.06 24.51
CA ALA A 26 20.69 -50.88 23.63
C ALA A 26 19.96 -51.75 22.61
N GLY A 27 20.69 -52.09 21.54
CA GLY A 27 20.48 -53.23 20.64
C GLY A 27 21.67 -53.33 19.66
N PRO A 28 22.46 -54.41 19.63
CA PRO A 28 23.67 -54.50 18.81
C PRO A 28 23.51 -55.40 17.57
N MET A 29 24.59 -55.41 16.77
CA MET A 29 24.96 -56.35 15.68
C MET A 29 24.28 -56.12 14.31
N LEU A 30 24.95 -56.15 13.16
CA LEU A 30 26.20 -56.81 12.75
C LEU A 30 26.84 -56.05 11.56
N ALA A 31 28.18 -56.14 11.50
CA ALA A 31 29.02 -55.61 10.44
C ALA A 31 28.94 -56.45 9.15
N GLY A 32 28.98 -55.76 8.00
CA GLY A 32 29.14 -56.37 6.68
C GLY A 32 29.99 -55.48 5.77
N ARG A 33 31.19 -55.96 5.43
CA ARG A 33 32.15 -55.36 4.49
C ARG A 33 31.61 -55.41 3.06
N GLY A 34 31.95 -54.41 2.24
CA GLY A 34 31.87 -54.53 0.79
C GLY A 34 32.05 -53.19 0.10
N GLY A 35 33.27 -52.92 -0.38
CA GLY A 35 33.55 -51.75 -1.20
C GLY A 35 32.90 -51.84 -2.57
N ALA A 36 32.43 -50.71 -3.09
CA ALA A 36 32.19 -50.54 -4.51
C ALA A 36 32.45 -49.08 -4.90
N SER A 37 33.14 -48.99 -6.03
CA SER A 37 33.78 -47.85 -6.65
C SER A 37 32.87 -46.65 -6.92
N ALA A 38 33.50 -45.48 -6.95
CA ALA A 38 32.92 -44.21 -7.33
C ALA A 38 32.38 -44.21 -8.77
N VAL A 39 31.13 -43.79 -8.94
CA VAL A 39 30.65 -43.15 -10.17
C VAL A 39 29.93 -41.86 -9.78
N ARG A 40 30.48 -40.76 -10.27
CA ARG A 40 30.10 -39.38 -9.99
C ARG A 40 28.76 -39.07 -10.65
N ALA A 41 27.66 -39.13 -9.89
CA ALA A 41 26.35 -38.66 -10.35
C ALA A 41 26.37 -37.13 -10.48
N ARG A 42 26.31 -36.62 -11.72
CA ARG A 42 26.01 -35.22 -11.99
C ARG A 42 24.58 -34.95 -11.54
N ARG A 43 24.40 -34.26 -10.42
CA ARG A 43 23.09 -33.68 -10.06
C ARG A 43 22.88 -32.44 -10.92
N CYS A 44 22.08 -32.54 -11.97
CA CYS A 44 21.33 -31.39 -12.47
C CYS A 44 20.19 -31.15 -11.48
N GLY A 45 20.25 -30.05 -10.73
CA GLY A 45 19.12 -29.57 -9.92
C GLY A 45 17.98 -29.08 -10.81
N PRO A 46 16.73 -29.08 -10.31
CA PRO A 46 15.58 -28.64 -11.08
C PRO A 46 15.68 -27.14 -11.35
N GLY A 47 15.82 -26.81 -12.64
CA GLY A 47 15.83 -25.43 -13.11
C GLY A 47 14.49 -24.75 -12.83
N GLY A 48 14.58 -23.51 -12.35
CA GLY A 48 13.42 -22.63 -12.15
C GLY A 48 12.57 -22.54 -13.42
N THR A 49 11.26 -22.66 -13.25
CA THR A 49 10.27 -22.49 -14.31
C THR A 49 10.20 -21.02 -14.73
N THR A 50 11.09 -20.60 -15.61
CA THR A 50 10.87 -19.41 -16.41
C THR A 50 9.70 -19.69 -17.35
N VAL A 51 8.60 -18.95 -17.21
CA VAL A 51 7.48 -19.02 -18.15
C VAL A 51 8.02 -18.63 -19.52
N ARG A 52 8.21 -19.63 -20.39
CA ARG A 52 8.69 -19.43 -21.75
C ARG A 52 7.65 -18.65 -22.51
N ARG A 53 8.05 -17.55 -23.18
CA ARG A 53 7.18 -16.69 -24.02
C ARG A 53 6.26 -17.51 -24.94
N ARG A 54 6.78 -18.59 -25.52
CA ARG A 54 6.01 -19.54 -26.35
C ARG A 54 4.82 -20.16 -25.61
N ARG A 55 5.02 -20.61 -24.37
CA ARG A 55 3.96 -21.19 -23.55
C ARG A 55 2.91 -20.16 -23.16
N ALA A 56 3.32 -18.91 -22.93
CA ALA A 56 2.39 -17.80 -22.70
C ALA A 56 1.56 -17.50 -23.95
N LEU A 57 2.18 -17.48 -25.14
CA LEU A 57 1.49 -17.28 -26.41
C LEU A 57 0.54 -18.44 -26.75
N GLU A 58 0.94 -19.69 -26.47
CA GLU A 58 0.08 -20.86 -26.63
C GLU A 58 -1.15 -20.79 -25.70
N ILE A 59 -0.96 -20.41 -24.43
CA ILE A 59 -2.07 -20.25 -23.47
C ILE A 59 -3.02 -19.13 -23.90
N MET A 60 -2.48 -17.97 -24.32
CA MET A 60 -3.30 -16.85 -24.80
C MET A 60 -4.10 -17.21 -26.07
N GLY A 61 -3.48 -17.91 -27.02
CA GLY A 61 -4.15 -18.33 -28.25
C GLY A 61 -5.31 -19.31 -28.00
N VAL A 62 -5.12 -20.26 -27.08
CA VAL A 62 -6.17 -21.21 -26.69
C VAL A 62 -7.32 -20.50 -25.97
N ALA A 63 -7.01 -19.59 -25.05
CA ALA A 63 -8.04 -18.85 -24.28
C ALA A 63 -8.92 -17.96 -25.17
N ALA A 64 -8.34 -17.33 -26.21
CA ALA A 64 -9.09 -16.49 -27.15
C ALA A 64 -9.89 -17.31 -28.18
N GLY A 65 -9.40 -18.48 -28.60
CA GLY A 65 -10.03 -19.31 -29.64
C GLY A 65 -11.08 -20.30 -29.12
N ALA A 66 -10.98 -20.76 -27.87
CA ALA A 66 -11.87 -21.76 -27.29
C ALA A 66 -13.38 -21.38 -27.29
N PRO A 67 -13.78 -20.12 -27.05
CA PRO A 67 -15.20 -19.74 -27.09
C PRO A 67 -15.85 -19.89 -28.47
N LEU A 68 -15.08 -19.85 -29.57
CA LEU A 68 -15.60 -19.95 -30.93
C LEU A 68 -16.01 -21.38 -31.32
N LEU A 69 -15.52 -22.39 -30.60
CA LEU A 69 -15.77 -23.81 -30.85
C LEU A 69 -16.65 -24.46 -29.78
N ALA A 70 -16.98 -23.72 -28.71
CA ALA A 70 -17.78 -24.23 -27.62
C ALA A 70 -19.28 -24.06 -27.89
N PRO A 71 -20.15 -24.99 -27.44
CA PRO A 71 -21.59 -24.78 -27.47
C PRO A 71 -21.95 -23.54 -26.64
N GLY A 72 -22.96 -22.78 -27.07
CA GLY A 72 -23.30 -21.49 -26.47
C GLY A 72 -23.57 -21.53 -24.96
N SER A 73 -24.03 -22.67 -24.43
CA SER A 73 -24.21 -22.91 -22.99
C SER A 73 -22.89 -22.92 -22.22
N ALA A 74 -21.83 -23.51 -22.78
CA ALA A 74 -20.51 -23.54 -22.15
C ALA A 74 -19.85 -22.16 -22.13
N VAL A 75 -20.10 -21.32 -23.15
CA VAL A 75 -19.66 -19.92 -23.17
C VAL A 75 -20.41 -19.11 -22.11
N ALA A 76 -21.72 -19.32 -21.96
CA ALA A 76 -22.53 -18.66 -20.94
C ALA A 76 -22.10 -19.07 -19.52
N GLU A 77 -21.83 -20.35 -19.27
CA GLU A 77 -21.33 -20.84 -17.98
C GLU A 77 -19.92 -20.31 -17.69
N ALA A 78 -19.02 -20.28 -18.68
CA ALA A 78 -17.69 -19.70 -18.53
C ALA A 78 -17.76 -18.18 -18.27
N LEU A 79 -18.70 -17.47 -18.90
CA LEU A 79 -18.93 -16.04 -18.67
C LEU A 79 -19.52 -15.80 -17.28
N ALA A 80 -20.50 -16.61 -16.85
CA ALA A 80 -21.09 -16.53 -15.52
C ALA A 80 -20.05 -16.84 -14.43
N LEU A 81 -19.19 -17.84 -14.65
CA LEU A 81 -18.06 -18.13 -13.79
C LEU A 81 -17.04 -16.97 -13.81
N GLY A 82 -16.74 -16.41 -14.98
CA GLY A 82 -15.87 -15.25 -15.13
C GLY A 82 -16.40 -14.00 -14.41
N GLN A 83 -17.72 -13.78 -14.43
CA GLN A 83 -18.38 -12.72 -13.68
C GLN A 83 -18.34 -12.97 -12.18
N ARG A 84 -18.54 -14.21 -11.72
CA ARG A 84 -18.38 -14.60 -10.30
C ARG A 84 -16.93 -14.49 -9.81
N ILE A 85 -15.96 -14.86 -10.64
CA ILE A 85 -14.54 -14.68 -10.32
C ILE A 85 -14.23 -13.19 -10.26
N ARG A 86 -14.76 -12.36 -11.16
CA ARG A 86 -14.56 -10.91 -11.18
C ARG A 86 -15.29 -10.16 -10.06
N SER A 87 -16.39 -10.69 -9.54
CA SER A 87 -17.04 -10.10 -8.36
C SER A 87 -16.23 -10.34 -7.08
N VAL A 88 -15.37 -11.36 -7.07
CA VAL A 88 -14.51 -11.69 -5.92
C VAL A 88 -13.07 -11.17 -6.11
N ALA A 89 -12.60 -11.09 -7.36
CA ALA A 89 -11.34 -10.50 -7.73
C ALA A 89 -11.55 -9.02 -8.08
N GLY A 90 -11.14 -8.13 -7.17
CA GLY A 90 -11.15 -6.67 -7.36
C GLY A 90 -10.38 -6.20 -8.62
N PRO A 91 -10.39 -4.89 -8.92
CA PRO A 91 -9.88 -4.35 -10.19
C PRO A 91 -8.48 -4.86 -10.51
N VAL A 92 -8.32 -5.35 -11.74
CA VAL A 92 -7.07 -5.91 -12.26
C VAL A 92 -6.09 -4.77 -12.51
N GLY A 93 -5.14 -4.58 -11.60
CA GLY A 93 -4.10 -3.55 -11.75
C GLY A 93 -3.05 -3.45 -10.64
N GLY A 94 -2.93 -4.44 -9.75
CA GLY A 94 -1.96 -4.42 -8.66
C GLY A 94 -1.69 -5.80 -8.10
N ALA A 95 -0.59 -5.95 -7.36
CA ALA A 95 -0.36 -7.12 -6.53
C ALA A 95 -1.55 -7.30 -5.58
N PRO A 96 -1.96 -8.55 -5.25
CA PRO A 96 -3.01 -8.76 -4.27
C PRO A 96 -2.63 -8.10 -2.95
N PRO A 97 -3.59 -7.54 -2.20
CA PRO A 97 -3.32 -6.99 -0.89
C PRO A 97 -2.67 -8.06 0.00
N ALA A 98 -1.69 -7.65 0.80
CA ALA A 98 -0.93 -8.52 1.67
C ALA A 98 -1.63 -8.76 3.00
N THR A 99 -2.31 -7.75 3.55
CA THR A 99 -3.02 -7.83 4.84
C THR A 99 -4.53 -7.73 4.67
N LEU A 100 -5.01 -6.82 3.82
CA LEU A 100 -6.44 -6.65 3.59
C LEU A 100 -7.01 -7.83 2.80
N THR A 101 -8.21 -8.28 3.17
CA THR A 101 -8.99 -9.16 2.29
C THR A 101 -9.48 -8.39 1.05
N PRO A 102 -9.83 -9.07 -0.05
CA PRO A 102 -10.40 -8.38 -1.23
C PRO A 102 -11.65 -7.55 -0.90
N ALA A 103 -12.50 -8.02 0.02
CA ALA A 103 -13.68 -7.27 0.46
C ALA A 103 -13.29 -6.00 1.22
N GLN A 104 -12.42 -6.13 2.23
CA GLN A 104 -11.88 -5.00 2.98
C GLN A 104 -11.19 -3.97 2.08
N ALA A 105 -10.43 -4.43 1.08
CA ALA A 105 -9.78 -3.53 0.11
C ALA A 105 -10.81 -2.75 -0.74
N ARG A 106 -11.94 -3.34 -1.12
CA ARG A 106 -13.05 -2.60 -1.77
C ARG A 106 -13.60 -1.54 -0.82
N THR A 107 -13.85 -1.88 0.44
CA THR A 107 -14.39 -0.97 1.45
C THR A 107 -13.43 0.19 1.73
N VAL A 108 -12.12 -0.08 1.88
CA VAL A 108 -11.08 0.97 2.02
C VAL A 108 -11.04 1.88 0.79
N THR A 109 -11.13 1.31 -0.42
CA THR A 109 -11.15 2.09 -1.67
C THR A 109 -12.34 3.05 -1.71
N ALA A 110 -13.54 2.54 -1.42
CA ALA A 110 -14.75 3.35 -1.38
C ALA A 110 -14.69 4.42 -0.29
N LEU A 111 -14.23 4.08 0.93
CA LEU A 111 -14.08 5.03 2.03
C LEU A 111 -13.10 6.15 1.66
N ALA A 112 -11.94 5.79 1.11
CA ALA A 112 -10.93 6.76 0.70
C ALA A 112 -11.46 7.69 -0.39
N GLU A 113 -12.20 7.16 -1.36
CA GLU A 113 -12.82 7.95 -2.44
C GLU A 113 -13.86 8.92 -1.91
N VAL A 114 -14.65 8.56 -0.91
CA VAL A 114 -15.61 9.48 -0.29
C VAL A 114 -14.89 10.60 0.48
N ILE A 115 -13.76 10.30 1.13
CA ILE A 115 -12.98 11.28 1.89
C ILE A 115 -12.26 12.27 0.95
N ILE A 116 -11.64 11.79 -0.14
CA ILE A 116 -11.01 12.63 -1.16
C ILE A 116 -11.55 12.20 -2.54
N PRO A 117 -12.71 12.75 -2.94
CA PRO A 117 -13.34 12.39 -4.20
C PRO A 117 -12.57 12.96 -5.39
N ARG A 118 -12.68 12.28 -6.52
CA ARG A 118 -12.24 12.84 -7.79
C ARG A 118 -12.97 14.16 -8.09
N THR A 119 -12.19 15.18 -8.41
CA THR A 119 -12.66 16.49 -8.88
C THR A 119 -11.89 16.83 -10.16
N ASP A 120 -11.37 18.05 -10.29
CA ASP A 120 -10.41 18.44 -11.34
C ASP A 120 -9.05 17.72 -11.19
N THR A 121 -8.80 17.17 -9.99
CA THR A 121 -7.65 16.33 -9.69
C THR A 121 -8.06 14.88 -9.46
N PRO A 122 -7.16 13.90 -9.70
CA PRO A 122 -7.41 12.50 -9.36
C PRO A 122 -7.84 12.32 -7.90
N GLY A 123 -8.82 11.43 -7.67
CA GLY A 123 -9.31 11.08 -6.34
C GLY A 123 -8.38 10.12 -5.58
N ALA A 124 -8.76 9.72 -4.37
CA ALA A 124 -7.98 8.83 -3.53
C ALA A 124 -7.70 7.45 -4.18
N SER A 125 -8.68 6.90 -4.90
CA SER A 125 -8.53 5.61 -5.58
C SER A 125 -7.46 5.68 -6.67
N GLU A 126 -7.48 6.76 -7.46
CA GLU A 126 -6.50 7.01 -8.53
C GLU A 126 -5.10 7.33 -7.99
N ALA A 127 -5.04 7.89 -6.77
CA ALA A 127 -3.78 8.11 -6.05
C ALA A 127 -3.18 6.84 -5.44
N GLY A 128 -3.86 5.70 -5.51
CA GLY A 128 -3.37 4.43 -4.98
C GLY A 128 -3.43 4.32 -3.45
N VAL A 129 -4.32 5.07 -2.80
CA VAL A 129 -4.44 5.11 -1.33
C VAL A 129 -4.69 3.72 -0.75
N THR A 130 -5.52 2.88 -1.37
CA THR A 130 -5.80 1.53 -0.87
C THR A 130 -4.53 0.67 -0.75
N ALA A 131 -3.66 0.72 -1.77
CA ALA A 131 -2.40 -0.01 -1.76
C ALA A 131 -1.43 0.56 -0.71
N PHE A 132 -1.45 1.88 -0.50
CA PHE A 132 -0.70 2.52 0.57
C PHE A 132 -1.17 2.06 1.95
N VAL A 133 -2.48 2.01 2.20
CA VAL A 133 -3.06 1.55 3.47
C VAL A 133 -2.68 0.09 3.74
N ASP A 134 -2.79 -0.79 2.75
CA ASP A 134 -2.39 -2.20 2.89
C ASP A 134 -0.90 -2.35 3.23
N ALA A 135 -0.01 -1.58 2.58
CA ALA A 135 1.41 -1.57 2.87
C ALA A 135 1.70 -1.06 4.31
N LEU A 136 0.95 -0.04 4.76
CA LEU A 136 1.06 0.50 6.11
C LEU A 136 0.66 -0.53 7.17
N LEU A 137 -0.46 -1.23 6.96
CA LEU A 137 -0.92 -2.32 7.83
C LEU A 137 0.05 -3.49 7.88
N THR A 138 0.70 -3.78 6.75
CA THR A 138 1.61 -4.92 6.61
C THR A 138 2.97 -4.67 7.29
N GLY A 139 3.51 -3.46 7.13
CA GLY A 139 4.92 -3.20 7.45
C GLY A 139 5.17 -2.15 8.54
N TRP A 140 4.16 -1.39 8.97
CA TRP A 140 4.37 -0.21 9.82
C TRP A 140 3.51 -0.15 11.06
N LEU A 141 2.24 -0.58 11.01
CA LEU A 141 1.39 -0.63 12.20
C LEU A 141 1.80 -1.77 13.13
N ASP A 142 1.90 -1.46 14.41
CA ASP A 142 2.02 -2.46 15.46
C ASP A 142 0.75 -3.31 15.54
N ALA A 143 0.87 -4.55 16.03
CA ALA A 143 -0.24 -5.51 16.04
C ALA A 143 -1.53 -4.96 16.70
N PRO A 144 -1.48 -4.29 17.87
CA PRO A 144 -2.70 -3.76 18.49
C PRO A 144 -3.43 -2.72 17.63
N ASP A 145 -2.70 -1.81 16.98
CA ASP A 145 -3.28 -0.79 16.12
C ASP A 145 -3.82 -1.37 14.81
N ARG A 146 -3.10 -2.32 14.22
CA ARG A 146 -3.57 -3.04 13.04
C ARG A 146 -4.86 -3.80 13.34
N ASP A 147 -4.91 -4.54 14.45
CA ASP A 147 -6.07 -5.35 14.80
C ASP A 147 -7.29 -4.46 15.12
N ARG A 148 -7.06 -3.32 15.79
CA ARG A 148 -8.07 -2.28 16.01
C ARG A 148 -8.61 -1.69 14.70
N PHE A 149 -7.72 -1.38 13.75
CA PHE A 149 -8.12 -0.86 12.44
C PHE A 149 -8.96 -1.88 11.67
N LEU A 150 -8.51 -3.14 11.61
CA LEU A 150 -9.22 -4.21 10.91
C LEU A 150 -10.59 -4.51 11.55
N ALA A 151 -10.66 -4.55 12.88
CA ALA A 151 -11.93 -4.74 13.57
C ALA A 151 -12.93 -3.61 13.26
N GLY A 152 -12.48 -2.35 13.27
CA GLY A 152 -13.35 -1.23 12.91
C GLY A 152 -13.75 -1.24 11.43
N LEU A 153 -12.86 -1.68 10.54
CA LEU A 153 -13.16 -1.84 9.12
C LEU A 153 -14.22 -2.94 8.87
N ASP A 154 -14.18 -4.02 9.63
CA ASP A 154 -15.15 -5.12 9.54
C ASP A 154 -16.57 -4.73 9.97
N GLU A 155 -16.73 -3.65 10.74
CA GLU A 155 -18.03 -3.10 11.16
C GLU A 155 -18.69 -2.19 10.10
N VAL A 156 -17.94 -1.73 9.10
CA VAL A 156 -18.45 -0.79 8.08
C VAL A 156 -19.51 -1.44 7.18
N ASP A 157 -19.26 -2.67 6.71
CA ASP A 157 -20.22 -3.38 5.86
C ASP A 157 -21.51 -3.78 6.62
N PRO A 158 -21.45 -4.33 7.86
CA PRO A 158 -22.63 -4.49 8.70
C PRO A 158 -23.43 -3.20 8.90
N LEU A 159 -22.77 -2.07 9.17
CA LEU A 159 -23.41 -0.77 9.30
C LEU A 159 -24.14 -0.36 8.01
N ALA A 160 -23.49 -0.53 6.86
CA ALA A 160 -24.07 -0.21 5.55
C ALA A 160 -25.27 -1.11 5.21
N ARG A 161 -25.16 -2.42 5.48
CA ARG A 161 -26.27 -3.38 5.28
C ARG A 161 -27.45 -3.04 6.16
N ALA A 162 -27.21 -2.67 7.41
CA ALA A 162 -28.28 -2.28 8.34
C ALA A 162 -29.01 -1.01 7.88
N ALA A 163 -28.29 -0.04 7.29
CA ALA A 163 -28.88 1.21 6.84
C ALA A 163 -29.53 1.13 5.46
N HIS A 164 -28.95 0.36 4.53
CA HIS A 164 -29.27 0.43 3.10
C HIS A 164 -29.39 -0.94 2.40
N GLY A 165 -29.13 -2.05 3.09
CA GLY A 165 -29.27 -3.40 2.54
C GLY A 165 -28.16 -3.87 1.61
N ALA A 166 -27.05 -3.13 1.51
CA ALA A 166 -25.89 -3.46 0.68
C ALA A 166 -24.58 -3.26 1.46
N ASP A 167 -23.49 -3.89 0.98
CA ASP A 167 -22.13 -3.58 1.45
C ASP A 167 -21.82 -2.10 1.18
N PHE A 168 -20.88 -1.53 1.93
CA PHE A 168 -20.56 -0.11 1.81
C PHE A 168 -20.08 0.26 0.41
N ALA A 169 -19.20 -0.58 -0.17
CA ALA A 169 -18.68 -0.39 -1.52
C ALA A 169 -19.76 -0.48 -2.62
N ASP A 170 -20.89 -1.14 -2.32
CA ASP A 170 -22.00 -1.37 -3.26
C ASP A 170 -23.16 -0.36 -3.05
N CYS A 171 -23.06 0.51 -2.06
CA CYS A 171 -23.98 1.62 -1.82
C CYS A 171 -23.82 2.74 -2.86
N THR A 172 -24.87 3.53 -3.08
CA THR A 172 -24.80 4.75 -3.91
C THR A 172 -23.90 5.80 -3.26
N GLY A 173 -23.33 6.72 -4.05
CA GLY A 173 -22.45 7.78 -3.50
C GLY A 173 -23.10 8.63 -2.42
N ALA A 174 -24.42 8.89 -2.51
CA ALA A 174 -25.16 9.61 -1.47
C ALA A 174 -25.24 8.79 -0.16
N GLN A 175 -25.54 7.50 -0.26
CA GLN A 175 -25.57 6.58 0.90
C GLN A 175 -24.19 6.42 1.53
N GLN A 176 -23.13 6.29 0.72
CA GLN A 176 -21.76 6.24 1.21
C GLN A 176 -21.40 7.53 1.96
N THR A 177 -21.75 8.70 1.41
CA THR A 177 -21.53 10.00 2.07
C THR A 177 -22.27 10.10 3.40
N GLU A 178 -23.52 9.66 3.45
CA GLU A 178 -24.32 9.63 4.68
C GLU A 178 -23.67 8.74 5.75
N LEU A 179 -23.25 7.54 5.40
CA LEU A 179 -22.59 6.62 6.34
C LEU A 179 -21.25 7.17 6.84
N VAL A 180 -20.45 7.77 5.95
CA VAL A 180 -19.19 8.43 6.33
C VAL A 180 -19.43 9.62 7.25
N ALA A 181 -20.49 10.41 7.01
CA ALA A 181 -20.88 11.50 7.91
C ALA A 181 -21.25 10.98 9.30
N ARG A 182 -21.98 9.86 9.40
CA ARG A 182 -22.30 9.22 10.69
C ARG A 182 -21.05 8.76 11.44
N LEU A 183 -20.08 8.18 10.75
CA LEU A 183 -18.79 7.80 11.34
C LEU A 183 -18.02 9.04 11.83
N ASP A 184 -18.12 10.15 11.10
CA ASP A 184 -17.49 11.40 11.49
C ASP A 184 -18.14 12.04 12.72
N GLU A 185 -19.48 12.01 12.78
CA GLU A 185 -20.22 12.48 13.96
C GLU A 185 -19.89 11.67 15.22
N ASP A 186 -19.66 10.36 15.10
CA ASP A 186 -19.19 9.51 16.22
C ASP A 186 -17.79 9.91 16.65
N LEU A 187 -16.87 10.13 15.70
CA LEU A 187 -15.51 10.59 15.97
C LEU A 187 -15.51 11.95 16.67
N ASP A 188 -16.29 12.90 16.18
CA ASP A 188 -16.46 14.24 16.75
C ASP A 188 -17.04 14.19 18.17
N ARG A 189 -17.96 13.26 18.42
CA ARG A 189 -18.53 13.03 19.76
C ARG A 189 -17.48 12.54 20.74
N ARG A 190 -16.65 11.57 20.34
CA ARG A 190 -15.55 11.04 21.14
C ARG A 190 -14.50 12.11 21.44
N ARG A 191 -14.14 12.91 20.44
CA ARG A 191 -13.20 14.03 20.59
C ARG A 191 -13.63 15.07 21.63
N ARG A 192 -14.94 15.24 21.85
CA ARG A 192 -15.48 16.15 22.87
C ARG A 192 -15.52 15.54 24.27
N ASP A 193 -15.32 14.23 24.41
CA ASP A 193 -15.28 13.53 25.69
C ASP A 193 -13.83 13.47 26.20
N PRO A 194 -13.48 14.17 27.31
CA PRO A 194 -12.11 14.18 27.84
C PRO A 194 -11.61 12.81 28.30
N GLY A 195 -12.49 11.84 28.51
CA GLY A 195 -12.14 10.48 28.93
C GLY A 195 -11.82 9.52 27.78
N ILE A 196 -12.01 9.94 26.53
CA ILE A 196 -11.82 9.10 25.35
C ILE A 196 -10.70 9.70 24.50
N ASP A 197 -9.74 8.87 24.13
CA ASP A 197 -8.75 9.22 23.12
C ASP A 197 -9.32 8.89 21.72
N GLU A 198 -9.70 9.92 20.97
CA GLU A 198 -10.27 9.76 19.63
C GLU A 198 -9.27 9.18 18.62
N THR A 199 -7.97 9.35 18.90
CA THR A 199 -6.90 8.85 18.02
C THR A 199 -6.85 7.32 18.02
N GLN A 200 -7.44 6.69 19.03
CA GLN A 200 -7.62 5.24 19.12
C GLN A 200 -8.92 4.75 18.47
N THR A 201 -9.39 5.41 17.42
CA THR A 201 -10.54 4.94 16.62
C THR A 201 -10.13 4.58 15.20
N PHE A 202 -10.78 3.57 14.62
CA PHE A 202 -10.51 3.14 13.24
C PHE A 202 -10.74 4.29 12.24
N PHE A 203 -11.79 5.08 12.42
CA PHE A 203 -12.16 6.11 11.45
C PHE A 203 -11.19 7.31 11.48
N TYR A 204 -10.65 7.63 12.67
CA TYR A 204 -9.53 8.57 12.77
C TYR A 204 -8.33 8.10 11.95
N ASP A 205 -7.93 6.83 12.12
CA ASP A 205 -6.83 6.23 11.37
C ASP A 205 -7.13 6.17 9.87
N MET A 206 -8.36 5.83 9.47
CA MET A 206 -8.77 5.80 8.08
C MET A 206 -8.62 7.17 7.41
N LYS A 207 -9.09 8.25 8.06
CA LYS A 207 -8.89 9.63 7.59
C LYS A 207 -7.41 9.97 7.50
N ARG A 208 -6.65 9.72 8.58
CA ARG A 208 -5.22 10.00 8.66
C ARG A 208 -4.44 9.30 7.55
N PHE A 209 -4.70 8.01 7.33
CA PHE A 209 -4.00 7.21 6.31
C PHE A 209 -4.41 7.62 4.90
N THR A 210 -5.67 8.01 4.69
CA THR A 210 -6.12 8.56 3.40
C THR A 210 -5.43 9.87 3.07
N LEU A 211 -5.39 10.80 4.02
CA LEU A 211 -4.69 12.08 3.88
C LEU A 211 -3.19 11.87 3.62
N ALA A 212 -2.54 11.02 4.41
CA ALA A 212 -1.12 10.71 4.26
C ALA A 212 -0.83 10.04 2.90
N GLY A 213 -1.61 9.02 2.52
CA GLY A 213 -1.44 8.32 1.24
C GLY A 213 -1.67 9.24 0.05
N TYR A 214 -2.70 10.09 0.11
CA TYR A 214 -3.00 11.02 -0.98
C TYR A 214 -1.92 12.11 -1.12
N PHE A 215 -1.58 12.82 -0.04
CA PHE A 215 -0.64 13.94 -0.13
C PHE A 215 0.83 13.53 -0.27
N THR A 216 1.17 12.25 -0.08
CA THR A 216 2.48 11.70 -0.45
C THR A 216 2.51 11.11 -1.86
N SER A 217 1.35 10.95 -2.49
CA SER A 217 1.24 10.49 -3.88
C SER A 217 1.58 11.60 -4.89
N GLN A 218 1.93 11.20 -6.11
CA GLN A 218 2.14 12.17 -7.19
C GLN A 218 0.89 13.02 -7.49
N PRO A 219 -0.33 12.47 -7.58
CA PRO A 219 -1.54 13.28 -7.76
C PRO A 219 -1.75 14.32 -6.64
N GLY A 220 -1.61 13.93 -5.38
CA GLY A 220 -1.83 14.85 -4.25
C GLY A 220 -0.74 15.92 -4.13
N LEU A 221 0.51 15.63 -4.47
CA LEU A 221 1.55 16.66 -4.53
C LEU A 221 1.29 17.67 -5.66
N ARG A 222 0.77 17.21 -6.80
CA ARG A 222 0.41 18.10 -7.92
C ARG A 222 -0.76 19.00 -7.57
N SER A 223 -1.75 18.53 -6.82
CA SER A 223 -2.90 19.36 -6.39
C SER A 223 -2.50 20.50 -5.46
N LEU A 224 -1.45 20.31 -4.66
CA LEU A 224 -0.85 21.37 -3.84
C LEU A 224 0.02 22.38 -4.61
N GLY A 225 0.20 22.19 -5.92
CA GLY A 225 1.14 22.99 -6.73
C GLY A 225 2.61 22.74 -6.36
N TYR A 226 2.91 21.62 -5.70
CA TYR A 226 4.26 21.31 -5.26
C TYR A 226 5.19 21.11 -6.47
N ARG A 227 6.26 21.90 -6.52
CA ARG A 227 7.32 21.78 -7.53
C ARG A 227 8.56 21.20 -6.86
N ILE A 228 8.98 20.01 -7.32
CA ILE A 228 10.11 19.24 -6.76
C ILE A 228 11.43 20.05 -6.75
N ILE A 229 11.56 21.04 -7.64
CA ILE A 229 12.70 21.94 -7.69
C ILE A 229 12.24 23.31 -7.17
N PRO A 230 12.52 23.67 -5.90
CA PRO A 230 12.41 25.06 -5.49
C PRO A 230 13.23 25.90 -6.47
N GLY A 231 12.77 27.11 -6.79
CA GLY A 231 13.58 28.02 -7.62
C GLY A 231 15.00 28.18 -7.06
N ALA A 232 15.90 28.79 -7.84
CA ALA A 232 17.24 29.07 -7.35
C ALA A 232 17.17 29.75 -5.97
N PHE A 233 17.94 29.24 -5.00
CA PHE A 233 18.05 29.87 -3.69
C PHE A 233 18.86 31.16 -3.82
N GLU A 234 18.20 32.30 -3.68
CA GLU A 234 18.84 33.62 -3.71
C GLU A 234 19.30 34.00 -2.30
N GLY A 235 20.54 33.63 -1.94
CA GLY A 235 21.07 33.78 -0.58
C GLY A 235 21.39 35.22 -0.14
N CYS A 236 21.25 36.21 -1.02
CA CYS A 236 21.53 37.62 -0.73
C CYS A 236 20.42 38.51 -1.29
N VAL A 237 19.22 38.34 -0.73
CA VAL A 237 18.09 39.23 -0.97
C VAL A 237 17.98 40.25 0.17
N ILE A 238 17.91 41.55 -0.16
CA ILE A 238 17.50 42.58 0.80
C ILE A 238 16.09 42.23 1.26
N LEU A 239 15.83 42.25 2.58
CA LEU A 239 14.54 41.85 3.16
C LEU A 239 13.40 42.81 2.81
N ASP A 240 13.70 44.03 2.35
CA ASP A 240 12.71 45.03 1.96
C ASP A 240 11.87 44.57 0.74
N GLN A 241 12.47 43.83 -0.19
CA GLN A 241 11.82 43.38 -1.42
C GLN A 241 10.85 42.21 -1.22
N TYR A 242 10.75 41.68 -0.01
CA TYR A 242 9.79 40.64 0.39
C TYR A 242 8.89 41.10 1.56
N GLY A 243 8.84 42.40 1.84
CA GLY A 243 7.97 42.99 2.85
C GLY A 243 6.49 42.94 2.45
N THR A 244 5.68 42.30 3.31
CA THR A 244 4.22 42.44 3.44
C THR A 244 3.39 42.39 2.15
N GLY A 245 3.00 41.17 1.76
CA GLY A 245 1.63 40.90 1.31
C GLY A 245 1.11 41.47 -0.02
N GLU A 246 1.89 42.21 -0.82
CA GLU A 246 1.38 42.75 -2.09
C GLU A 246 2.38 42.66 -3.24
N GLY A 247 1.96 41.95 -4.30
CA GLY A 247 2.39 42.20 -5.67
C GLY A 247 3.77 41.67 -6.08
N ARG A 248 3.80 40.46 -6.62
CA ARG A 248 4.96 39.89 -7.33
C ARG A 248 5.25 40.67 -8.63
N PRO A 249 6.39 41.38 -8.79
CA PRO A 249 6.73 41.99 -10.06
C PRO A 249 7.52 41.01 -10.94
N GLY A 250 7.12 40.96 -12.20
CA GLY A 250 7.67 40.06 -13.21
C GLY A 250 9.13 40.32 -13.56
N ALA A 251 9.72 39.28 -14.13
CA ALA A 251 11.01 39.26 -14.81
C ALA A 251 11.23 40.46 -15.75
N ARG A 252 12.36 41.17 -15.60
CA ARG A 252 13.15 41.94 -16.60
C ARG A 252 14.10 42.88 -15.82
N ARG A 253 15.36 43.15 -16.18
CA ARG A 253 16.10 43.15 -17.45
C ARG A 253 17.59 42.92 -17.14
N SER A 254 18.25 42.21 -18.06
CA SER A 254 19.71 42.26 -18.26
C SER A 254 20.19 43.71 -18.38
N ARG A 255 21.11 44.12 -17.50
CA ARG A 255 21.79 45.42 -17.59
C ARG A 255 23.10 45.22 -18.35
N GLN A 256 23.12 45.67 -19.60
CA GLN A 256 24.31 45.79 -20.44
C GLN A 256 25.39 46.60 -19.71
N SER A 257 26.56 45.99 -19.56
CA SER A 257 27.82 46.67 -19.27
C SER A 257 28.16 47.60 -20.44
N ARG A 258 27.92 48.90 -20.29
CA ARG A 258 28.57 49.92 -21.12
C ARG A 258 29.94 50.22 -20.52
N SER A 259 30.95 49.69 -21.19
CA SER A 259 32.31 50.21 -21.25
C SER A 259 32.29 51.62 -21.84
N GLY A 260 33.17 52.50 -21.36
CA GLY A 260 33.32 53.89 -21.81
C GLY A 260 33.74 54.74 -20.61
N GLU A 261 35.01 54.71 -20.20
CA GLU A 261 36.11 55.51 -20.75
C GLU A 261 35.97 56.98 -20.35
N GLN A 262 36.94 57.51 -19.57
CA GLN A 262 37.84 58.58 -19.99
C GLN A 262 38.73 59.07 -18.82
N PRO A 263 39.84 59.78 -19.12
CA PRO A 263 41.16 59.64 -18.48
C PRO A 263 41.40 60.50 -17.24
#